data_AF-A0A6P4JA68-F1
#
_entry.id   AF-A0A6P4JA68-F1
#
_cell.length_a   1.000
_cell.length_b   1.000
_cell.length_c   1.000
_cell.angle_alpha   90.00
_cell.angle_beta   90.00
_cell.angle_gamma   90.00
#
_symmetry.space_group_name_H-M   'P 1'
#
loop_
_entity.id
_entity.type
_entity.pdbx_description
1 polymer ?
#
loop_
_entity_poly.entity_id
_entity_poly.type
_entity_poly.pdbx_seq_one_letter_code
_entity_poly.pdbx_strand_id
1 'polypeptide(L)'
;MTLLARNAKSRLTASDPERETIVDGDINDTSKLTDVMKGQDIVFSDVPHAEAMSSVIKEMDQAGVKRLIVAGLLDVDDTVVGPFKKWNNDMIGSGYPDTKKAYQELLDSDVDYTYLKMTWLYNDKNNENYKVIPAGEPFKGTQVTREAIAKLIVSIIEDPSKYQREDIGVVEPGTENLSKPSFY
;
A
#
# COMPACT_ATOMS: atom_id res chain seq x y z
N MET A 1 -18.00 -4.42 0.42
CA MET A 1 -16.68 -4.29 -0.22
C MET A 1 -16.59 -5.24 -1.40
N THR A 2 -15.79 -4.87 -2.40
CA THR A 2 -15.51 -5.70 -3.58
C THR A 2 -14.04 -6.10 -3.57
N LEU A 3 -13.76 -7.39 -3.74
CA LEU A 3 -12.41 -7.96 -3.79
C LEU A 3 -12.11 -8.40 -5.23
N LEU A 4 -11.30 -7.63 -5.95
CA LEU A 4 -10.86 -7.95 -7.30
C LEU A 4 -9.44 -8.54 -7.27
N ALA A 5 -9.28 -9.75 -7.83
CA ALA A 5 -7.97 -10.37 -8.01
C ALA A 5 -7.96 -11.36 -9.17
N ARG A 6 -6.77 -11.73 -9.64
CA ARG A 6 -6.60 -12.84 -10.59
C ARG A 6 -6.96 -14.15 -9.90
N ASN A 7 -7.88 -14.92 -10.49
CA ASN A 7 -8.41 -16.16 -9.94
C ASN A 7 -8.93 -15.99 -8.50
N ALA A 8 -9.59 -14.85 -8.23
CA ALA A 8 -10.11 -14.50 -6.92
C ALA A 8 -11.04 -15.59 -6.37
N LYS A 9 -11.98 -16.10 -7.18
CA LYS A 9 -12.99 -17.07 -6.70
C LYS A 9 -12.41 -18.44 -6.34
N SER A 10 -11.20 -18.77 -6.81
CA SER A 10 -10.52 -20.02 -6.42
C SER A 10 -9.55 -19.84 -5.26
N ARG A 11 -9.19 -18.60 -4.92
CA ARG A 11 -8.17 -18.27 -3.90
C ARG A 11 -8.77 -17.64 -2.66
N LEU A 12 -9.95 -17.03 -2.77
CA LEU A 12 -10.60 -16.27 -1.73
C LEU A 12 -11.98 -16.88 -1.45
N THR A 13 -12.36 -16.86 -0.18
CA THR A 13 -13.70 -17.21 0.29
C THR A 13 -14.26 -15.99 1.00
N ALA A 14 -15.47 -15.57 0.62
CA ALA A 14 -16.16 -14.50 1.32
C ALA A 14 -16.48 -14.99 2.73
N SER A 15 -16.03 -14.24 3.73
CA SER A 15 -16.39 -14.51 5.13
C SER A 15 -17.84 -14.09 5.39
N ASP A 16 -18.32 -13.08 4.66
CA ASP A 16 -19.68 -12.57 4.71
C ASP A 16 -20.18 -12.21 3.30
N PRO A 17 -20.91 -13.13 2.62
CA PRO A 17 -21.38 -12.90 1.25
C PRO A 17 -22.38 -11.74 1.09
N GLU A 18 -22.98 -11.24 2.18
CA GLU A 18 -23.87 -10.07 2.12
C GLU A 18 -23.07 -8.77 2.06
N ARG A 19 -21.83 -8.77 2.56
CA ARG A 19 -20.95 -7.59 2.60
C ARG A 19 -19.75 -7.69 1.65
N GLU A 20 -19.43 -8.86 1.14
CA GLU A 20 -18.23 -9.12 0.34
C GLU A 20 -18.58 -9.70 -1.03
N THR A 21 -18.18 -9.01 -2.09
CA THR A 21 -18.29 -9.50 -3.47
C THR A 21 -16.91 -9.86 -4.00
N ILE A 22 -16.72 -11.11 -4.44
CA ILE A 22 -15.46 -11.58 -5.02
C ILE A 22 -15.56 -11.57 -6.55
N VAL A 23 -14.62 -10.87 -7.19
CA VAL A 23 -14.59 -10.68 -8.64
C VAL A 23 -13.28 -11.19 -9.22
N ASP A 24 -13.37 -12.10 -10.18
CA ASP A 24 -12.22 -12.49 -11.01
C ASP A 24 -11.91 -11.38 -12.02
N GLY A 25 -10.69 -10.85 -11.95
CA GLY A 25 -10.27 -9.77 -12.84
C GLY A 25 -8.76 -9.58 -12.87
N ASP A 26 -8.31 -8.88 -13.91
CA ASP A 26 -6.98 -8.33 -14.02
C ASP A 26 -7.08 -6.81 -13.88
N ILE A 27 -6.11 -6.18 -13.22
CA ILE A 27 -6.07 -4.72 -13.08
C ILE A 27 -5.88 -4.02 -14.43
N ASN A 28 -5.37 -4.75 -15.44
CA ASN A 28 -5.22 -4.24 -16.80
C ASN A 28 -6.53 -4.32 -17.62
N ASP A 29 -7.58 -4.98 -17.11
CA ASP A 29 -8.94 -4.92 -17.69
C ASP A 29 -9.65 -3.66 -17.20
N THR A 30 -9.31 -2.54 -17.84
CA THR A 30 -9.81 -1.20 -17.49
C THR A 30 -11.33 -1.15 -17.39
N SER A 31 -12.06 -1.76 -18.32
CA SER A 31 -13.53 -1.76 -18.30
C SER A 31 -14.12 -2.41 -17.05
N LYS A 32 -13.57 -3.56 -16.67
CA LYS A 32 -13.97 -4.25 -15.44
C LYS A 32 -13.54 -3.48 -14.21
N LEU A 33 -12.36 -2.85 -14.23
CA LEU A 33 -11.85 -2.04 -13.14
C LEU A 33 -12.79 -0.84 -12.87
N THR A 34 -13.24 -0.13 -13.90
CA THR A 34 -14.25 0.94 -13.75
C THR A 34 -15.53 0.40 -13.14
N ASP A 35 -16.02 -0.74 -13.64
CA ASP A 35 -17.30 -1.32 -13.20
C ASP A 35 -17.28 -1.73 -11.73
N VAL A 36 -16.17 -2.30 -11.22
CA VAL A 36 -16.07 -2.66 -9.81
C VAL A 36 -15.88 -1.46 -8.89
N MET A 37 -15.34 -0.35 -9.42
CA MET A 37 -15.12 0.90 -8.67
C MET A 37 -16.40 1.73 -8.53
N LYS A 38 -17.38 1.60 -9.45
CA LYS A 38 -18.65 2.34 -9.37
C LYS A 38 -19.33 2.12 -8.01
N GLY A 39 -19.64 3.22 -7.33
CA GLY A 39 -20.31 3.22 -6.03
C GLY A 39 -19.43 2.81 -4.85
N GLN A 40 -18.12 2.63 -5.04
CA GLN A 40 -17.17 2.49 -3.93
C GLN A 40 -16.78 3.87 -3.40
N ASP A 41 -16.59 3.99 -2.09
CA ASP A 41 -16.13 5.23 -1.46
C ASP A 41 -14.59 5.35 -1.49
N ILE A 42 -13.90 4.23 -1.34
CA ILE A 42 -12.45 4.13 -1.18
C ILE A 42 -11.92 2.94 -1.99
N VAL A 43 -10.79 3.12 -2.65
CA VAL A 43 -10.01 2.04 -3.27
C VAL A 43 -8.78 1.76 -2.44
N PHE A 44 -8.52 0.48 -2.14
CA PHE A 44 -7.24 0.00 -1.64
C PHE A 44 -6.53 -0.78 -2.75
N SER A 45 -5.26 -0.46 -3.01
CA SER A 45 -4.43 -1.12 -4.02
C SER A 45 -3.13 -1.64 -3.40
N ASP A 46 -2.87 -2.93 -3.59
CA ASP A 46 -1.62 -3.62 -3.22
C ASP A 46 -0.78 -3.93 -4.47
N VAL A 47 -0.83 -3.03 -5.46
CA VAL A 47 -0.16 -3.21 -6.76
C VAL A 47 0.61 -1.93 -7.13
N PRO A 48 1.78 -1.67 -6.53
CA PRO A 48 2.53 -0.42 -6.72
C PRO A 48 3.46 -0.47 -7.96
N HIS A 49 2.93 -0.76 -9.15
CA HIS A 49 3.68 -0.65 -10.41
C HIS A 49 2.99 0.28 -11.42
N ALA A 50 3.76 0.87 -12.33
CA ALA A 50 3.31 2.04 -13.11
C ALA A 50 2.05 1.78 -13.94
N GLU A 51 2.01 0.69 -14.70
CA GLU A 51 0.84 0.36 -15.53
C GLU A 51 -0.45 0.21 -14.70
N ALA A 52 -0.36 -0.41 -13.53
CA ALA A 52 -1.49 -0.54 -12.61
C ALA A 52 -1.88 0.81 -12.02
N MET A 53 -0.92 1.63 -11.60
CA MET A 53 -1.19 2.93 -10.99
C MET A 53 -1.92 3.87 -11.96
N SER A 54 -1.39 4.03 -13.16
CA SER A 54 -2.02 4.80 -14.23
C SER A 54 -3.45 4.32 -14.52
N SER A 55 -3.67 3.00 -14.58
CA SER A 55 -5.00 2.42 -14.82
C SER A 55 -5.95 2.67 -13.65
N VAL A 56 -5.49 2.48 -12.40
CA VAL A 56 -6.31 2.71 -11.20
C VAL A 56 -6.76 4.16 -11.12
N ILE A 57 -5.85 5.13 -11.27
CA ILE A 57 -6.19 6.56 -11.19
C ILE A 57 -7.22 6.91 -12.27
N LYS A 58 -6.96 6.52 -13.52
CA LYS A 58 -7.87 6.77 -14.64
C LYS A 58 -9.26 6.17 -14.43
N GLU A 59 -9.36 4.93 -13.96
CA GLU A 59 -10.66 4.28 -13.77
C GLU A 59 -11.38 4.74 -12.51
N MET A 60 -10.66 5.19 -11.48
CA MET A 60 -11.22 5.90 -10.34
C MET A 60 -11.91 7.20 -10.78
N ASP A 61 -11.28 7.98 -11.64
CA ASP A 61 -11.88 9.20 -12.20
C ASP A 61 -13.17 8.92 -12.97
N GLN A 62 -13.16 7.88 -13.82
CA GLN A 62 -14.34 7.44 -14.57
C GLN A 62 -15.48 6.96 -13.66
N ALA A 63 -15.14 6.32 -12.55
CA ALA A 63 -16.09 5.85 -11.55
C ALA A 63 -16.52 6.94 -10.53
N GLY A 64 -15.86 8.10 -10.54
CA GLY A 64 -16.09 9.19 -9.59
C GLY A 64 -15.55 8.93 -8.18
N VAL A 65 -14.62 7.99 -8.02
CA VAL A 65 -14.01 7.64 -6.72
C VAL A 65 -12.77 8.48 -6.50
N LYS A 66 -12.62 9.08 -5.31
CA LYS A 66 -11.53 10.03 -5.05
C LYS A 66 -10.49 9.55 -4.06
N ARG A 67 -10.82 8.60 -3.18
CA ARG A 67 -9.94 8.18 -2.08
C ARG A 67 -9.19 6.91 -2.45
N LEU A 68 -7.86 6.96 -2.44
CA LEU A 68 -6.98 5.83 -2.77
C LEU A 68 -6.00 5.55 -1.62
N ILE A 69 -5.89 4.30 -1.19
CA ILE A 69 -4.85 3.83 -0.28
C ILE A 69 -3.95 2.87 -1.05
N VAL A 70 -2.65 3.12 -1.06
CA VAL A 70 -1.66 2.31 -1.79
C VAL A 70 -0.73 1.65 -0.79
N ALA A 71 -0.71 0.31 -0.76
CA ALA A 71 0.38 -0.44 -0.15
C ALA A 71 1.61 -0.31 -1.06
N GLY A 72 2.52 0.58 -0.63
CA GLY A 72 3.66 1.02 -1.40
C GLY A 72 4.95 0.29 -1.08
N LEU A 73 6.02 0.77 -1.72
CA LEU A 73 7.37 0.25 -1.55
C LEU A 73 8.17 1.15 -0.59
N LEU A 74 8.94 0.51 0.28
CA LEU A 74 9.95 1.17 1.09
C LEU A 74 10.96 1.93 0.23
N ASP A 75 11.43 3.09 0.70
CA ASP A 75 12.59 3.78 0.12
C ASP A 75 12.42 4.21 -1.35
N VAL A 76 11.17 4.30 -1.84
CA VAL A 76 10.85 4.73 -3.21
C VAL A 76 11.33 6.16 -3.51
N ASP A 77 11.46 6.97 -2.46
CA ASP A 77 11.92 8.36 -2.41
C ASP A 77 13.28 8.53 -1.73
N ASP A 78 14.01 7.42 -1.53
CA ASP A 78 15.35 7.38 -0.93
C ASP A 78 15.45 7.93 0.52
N THR A 79 14.36 7.88 1.29
CA THR A 79 14.27 8.39 2.68
C THR A 79 14.83 7.48 3.77
N VAL A 80 15.18 6.22 3.48
CA VAL A 80 15.70 5.28 4.49
C VAL A 80 17.12 5.65 4.92
N VAL A 81 17.35 5.72 6.23
CA VAL A 81 18.63 6.10 6.84
C VAL A 81 19.13 5.07 7.86
N GLY A 82 20.37 5.24 8.31
CA GLY A 82 20.96 4.43 9.38
C GLY A 82 21.56 3.10 8.91
N PRO A 83 21.93 2.22 9.85
CA PRO A 83 22.64 0.97 9.54
C PRO A 83 21.83 0.02 8.64
N PHE A 84 20.51 0.14 8.69
CA PHE A 84 19.58 -0.63 7.87
C PHE A 84 19.64 -0.30 6.38
N LYS A 85 19.92 0.95 5.99
CA LYS A 85 19.93 1.38 4.57
C LYS A 85 20.84 0.51 3.71
N LYS A 86 22.03 0.17 4.21
CA LYS A 86 22.96 -0.70 3.49
C LYS A 86 22.34 -2.08 3.24
N TRP A 87 21.83 -2.71 4.27
CA TRP A 87 21.23 -4.05 4.15
C TRP A 87 20.01 -4.01 3.24
N ASN A 88 19.15 -2.99 3.36
CA ASN A 88 17.98 -2.81 2.51
C ASN A 88 18.36 -2.73 1.03
N ASN A 89 19.36 -1.91 0.69
CA ASN A 89 19.85 -1.76 -0.68
C ASN A 89 20.44 -3.06 -1.22
N ASP A 90 21.21 -3.79 -0.40
CA ASP A 90 21.81 -5.07 -0.80
C ASP A 90 20.73 -6.12 -1.12
N MET A 91 19.59 -6.08 -0.42
CA MET A 91 18.48 -7.03 -0.61
C MET A 91 17.52 -6.64 -1.74
N ILE A 92 17.22 -5.35 -1.89
CA ILE A 92 16.28 -4.83 -2.91
C ILE A 92 16.95 -4.69 -4.29
N GLY A 93 18.28 -4.51 -4.34
CA GLY A 93 19.01 -4.37 -5.59
C GLY A 93 18.71 -3.06 -6.30
N SER A 94 18.46 -3.10 -7.62
CA SER A 94 18.43 -1.93 -8.51
C SER A 94 17.22 -0.97 -8.35
N GLY A 95 16.54 -0.96 -7.20
CA GLY A 95 15.67 0.14 -6.80
C GLY A 95 14.33 0.28 -7.53
N TYR A 96 13.74 -0.82 -8.03
CA TYR A 96 12.39 -0.89 -8.62
C TYR A 96 11.97 0.35 -9.45
N PRO A 97 12.60 0.58 -10.63
CA PRO A 97 12.33 1.77 -11.44
C PRO A 97 10.85 1.93 -11.81
N ASP A 98 10.15 0.83 -12.08
CA ASP A 98 8.72 0.85 -12.40
C ASP A 98 7.87 1.30 -11.20
N THR A 99 8.27 0.97 -9.98
CA THR A 99 7.58 1.43 -8.76
C THR A 99 7.90 2.89 -8.47
N LYS A 100 9.14 3.35 -8.70
CA LYS A 100 9.46 4.79 -8.62
C LYS A 100 8.64 5.61 -9.62
N LYS A 101 8.44 5.09 -10.84
CA LYS A 101 7.56 5.71 -11.84
C LYS A 101 6.10 5.74 -11.36
N ALA A 102 5.58 4.63 -10.85
CA ALA A 102 4.23 4.55 -10.30
C ALA A 102 4.01 5.57 -9.16
N TYR A 103 5.01 5.71 -8.30
CA TYR A 103 4.99 6.65 -7.20
C TYR A 103 4.90 8.10 -7.69
N GLN A 104 5.71 8.49 -8.68
CA GLN A 104 5.62 9.83 -9.27
C GLN A 104 4.27 10.08 -9.96
N GLU A 105 3.76 9.12 -10.73
CA GLU A 105 2.41 9.20 -11.34
C GLU A 105 1.32 9.43 -10.29
N LEU A 106 1.43 8.79 -9.12
CA LEU A 106 0.51 9.01 -8.00
C LEU A 106 0.66 10.41 -7.39
N LEU A 107 1.88 10.88 -7.13
CA LEU A 107 2.11 12.21 -6.55
C LEU A 107 1.60 13.34 -7.45
N ASP A 108 1.75 13.18 -8.76
CA ASP A 108 1.33 14.15 -9.78
C ASP A 108 -0.20 14.16 -10.01
N SER A 109 -0.92 13.17 -9.48
CA SER A 109 -2.37 13.06 -9.64
C SER A 109 -3.16 13.94 -8.65
N ASP A 110 -4.42 14.18 -8.97
CA ASP A 110 -5.38 14.90 -8.11
C ASP A 110 -6.16 13.97 -7.16
N VAL A 111 -5.92 12.65 -7.22
CA VAL A 111 -6.54 11.68 -6.31
C VAL A 111 -6.14 11.95 -4.86
N ASP A 112 -7.07 11.69 -3.94
CA ASP A 112 -6.82 11.79 -2.51
C ASP A 112 -6.13 10.51 -2.01
N TYR A 113 -4.83 10.41 -2.26
CA TYR A 113 -4.05 9.22 -1.96
C TYR A 113 -3.53 9.18 -0.52
N THR A 114 -3.27 7.97 -0.03
CA THR A 114 -2.29 7.71 1.02
C THR A 114 -1.36 6.62 0.51
N TYR A 115 -0.06 6.91 0.42
CA TYR A 115 0.95 5.94 0.01
C TYR A 115 1.67 5.40 1.24
N LEU A 116 1.65 4.08 1.44
CA LEU A 116 2.27 3.44 2.60
C LEU A 116 3.66 2.93 2.26
N LYS A 117 4.71 3.61 2.71
CA LYS A 117 6.10 3.12 2.69
C LYS A 117 6.30 2.17 3.86
N MET A 118 6.23 0.87 3.62
CA MET A 118 6.25 -0.14 4.67
C MET A 118 7.65 -0.77 4.80
N THR A 119 8.10 -0.97 6.03
CA THR A 119 9.32 -1.77 6.27
C THR A 119 9.10 -3.26 5.96
N TRP A 120 10.14 -4.09 6.15
CA TRP A 120 10.06 -5.50 5.80
C TRP A 120 8.97 -6.23 6.59
N LEU A 121 8.09 -6.89 5.84
CA LEU A 121 6.84 -7.45 6.37
C LEU A 121 7.03 -8.87 6.91
N TYR A 122 6.59 -9.09 8.15
CA TYR A 122 6.48 -10.42 8.75
C TYR A 122 5.07 -10.65 9.32
N ASN A 123 4.81 -11.84 9.86
CA ASN A 123 3.51 -12.20 10.44
C ASN A 123 3.66 -12.44 11.94
N ASP A 124 2.85 -11.77 12.74
CA ASP A 124 2.67 -12.06 14.16
C ASP A 124 1.28 -11.57 14.60
N LYS A 125 0.39 -12.52 14.87
CA LYS A 125 -1.00 -12.26 15.24
C LYS A 125 -1.15 -11.48 16.55
N ASN A 126 -0.10 -11.41 17.37
CA ASN A 126 -0.12 -10.71 18.65
C ASN A 126 0.52 -9.33 18.59
N ASN A 127 1.05 -8.92 17.43
CA ASN A 127 1.72 -7.64 17.28
C ASN A 127 1.06 -6.81 16.18
N GLU A 128 0.22 -5.87 16.59
CA GLU A 128 -0.37 -4.86 15.72
C GLU A 128 0.27 -3.48 15.93
N ASN A 129 1.43 -3.41 16.62
CA ASN A 129 2.07 -2.15 16.93
C ASN A 129 2.74 -1.58 15.68
N TYR A 130 2.42 -0.34 15.37
CA TYR A 130 3.11 0.44 14.36
C TYR A 130 3.37 1.86 14.85
N LYS A 131 4.31 2.51 14.20
CA LYS A 131 4.57 3.94 14.25
C LYS A 131 4.56 4.49 12.84
N VAL A 132 3.87 5.61 12.67
CA VAL A 132 3.85 6.36 11.42
C VAL A 132 5.02 7.34 11.39
N ILE A 133 5.71 7.39 10.26
CA ILE A 133 6.75 8.38 9.95
C ILE A 133 6.15 9.36 8.93
N PRO A 134 6.05 10.66 9.25
CA PRO A 134 5.53 11.65 8.29
C PRO A 134 6.34 11.72 7.00
N ALA A 135 5.70 12.22 5.94
CA ALA A 135 6.36 12.51 4.67
C ALA A 135 7.58 13.44 4.87
N GLY A 136 8.66 13.18 4.13
CA GLY A 136 9.90 13.96 4.19
C GLY A 136 10.79 13.74 5.42
N GLU A 137 10.34 12.98 6.44
CA GLU A 137 11.16 12.67 7.61
C GLU A 137 12.12 11.50 7.34
N PRO A 138 13.31 11.47 7.98
CA PRO A 138 14.23 10.35 7.87
C PRO A 138 13.58 9.05 8.32
N PHE A 139 13.53 8.08 7.42
CA PHE A 139 12.87 6.81 7.67
C PHE A 139 13.82 5.86 8.42
N LYS A 140 13.48 5.54 9.68
CA LYS A 140 14.19 4.56 10.53
C LYS A 140 13.25 3.45 10.97
N GLY A 141 13.77 2.23 11.06
CA GLY A 141 13.03 1.02 11.40
C GLY A 141 13.27 -0.05 10.34
N THR A 142 13.20 -1.33 10.74
CA THR A 142 13.59 -2.43 9.85
C THR A 142 12.45 -3.35 9.45
N GLN A 143 11.38 -3.41 10.25
CA GLN A 143 10.30 -4.37 10.07
C GLN A 143 8.97 -3.83 10.57
N VAL A 144 7.89 -4.44 10.11
CA VAL A 144 6.52 -4.24 10.60
C VAL A 144 5.68 -5.46 10.28
N THR A 145 4.68 -5.78 11.11
CA THR A 145 3.77 -6.91 10.85
C THR A 145 2.73 -6.57 9.80
N ARG A 146 2.28 -7.57 9.05
CA ARG A 146 1.13 -7.42 8.15
C ARG A 146 -0.14 -7.07 8.93
N GLU A 147 -0.28 -7.57 10.15
CA GLU A 147 -1.37 -7.26 11.07
C GLU A 147 -1.41 -5.76 11.44
N ALA A 148 -0.26 -5.15 11.73
CA ALA A 148 -0.18 -3.71 12.01
C ALA A 148 -0.51 -2.85 10.79
N ILE A 149 -0.07 -3.26 9.58
CA ILE A 149 -0.45 -2.59 8.33
C ILE A 149 -1.96 -2.67 8.09
N ALA A 150 -2.56 -3.86 8.26
CA ALA A 150 -4.01 -4.03 8.11
C ALA A 150 -4.78 -3.13 9.09
N LYS A 151 -4.34 -3.05 10.34
CA LYS A 151 -4.91 -2.15 11.35
C LYS A 151 -4.84 -0.67 10.94
N LEU A 152 -3.70 -0.23 10.39
CA LEU A 152 -3.56 1.13 9.87
C LEU A 152 -4.53 1.38 8.71
N ILE A 153 -4.60 0.48 7.73
CA ILE A 153 -5.50 0.61 6.57
C ILE A 153 -6.97 0.71 7.04
N VAL A 154 -7.42 -0.16 7.94
CA VAL A 154 -8.77 -0.09 8.52
C VAL A 154 -8.99 1.26 9.20
N SER A 155 -8.02 1.76 9.97
CA SER A 155 -8.15 3.06 10.65
C SER A 155 -8.24 4.27 9.70
N ILE A 156 -7.72 4.14 8.46
CA ILE A 156 -7.85 5.14 7.39
C ILE A 156 -9.20 4.97 6.69
N ILE A 157 -9.70 3.75 6.52
CA ILE A 157 -11.05 3.51 5.96
C ILE A 157 -12.12 4.07 6.90
N GLU A 158 -11.95 3.90 8.22
CA GLU A 158 -12.87 4.42 9.24
C GLU A 158 -12.83 5.95 9.37
N ASP A 159 -11.66 6.56 9.10
CA ASP A 159 -11.48 8.01 9.06
C ASP A 159 -10.71 8.41 7.79
N PRO A 160 -11.42 8.60 6.66
CA PRO A 160 -10.80 8.87 5.38
C PRO A 160 -10.03 10.19 5.30
N SER A 161 -10.20 11.08 6.29
CA SER A 161 -9.49 12.37 6.37
C SER A 161 -8.03 12.22 6.81
N LYS A 162 -7.64 11.05 7.32
CA LYS A 162 -6.25 10.79 7.70
C LYS A 162 -5.35 10.67 6.48
N TYR A 163 -4.17 11.30 6.58
CA TYR A 163 -3.05 11.16 5.65
C TYR A 163 -3.45 11.43 4.18
N GLN A 164 -4.37 12.37 3.98
CA GLN A 164 -4.83 12.80 2.66
C GLN A 164 -3.67 13.45 1.90
N ARG A 165 -3.35 12.91 0.72
CA ARG A 165 -2.23 13.30 -0.12
C ARG A 165 -0.87 13.22 0.60
N GLU A 166 -0.69 12.18 1.41
CA GLU A 166 0.58 11.91 2.11
C GLU A 166 1.21 10.55 1.73
N ASP A 167 2.54 10.51 1.70
CA ASP A 167 3.38 9.32 1.57
C ASP A 167 4.04 8.97 2.92
N ILE A 168 3.29 8.25 3.76
CA ILE A 168 3.71 7.96 5.13
C ILE A 168 4.56 6.70 5.22
N GLY A 169 5.53 6.72 6.13
CA GLY A 169 6.27 5.53 6.53
C GLY A 169 5.61 4.73 7.64
N VAL A 170 5.76 3.41 7.63
CA VAL A 170 5.16 2.52 8.64
C VAL A 170 6.18 1.50 9.14
N VAL A 171 6.40 1.52 10.46
CA VAL A 171 7.44 0.72 11.13
C VAL A 171 6.95 0.13 12.44
N GLU A 172 7.52 -0.99 12.85
CA GLU A 172 7.40 -1.48 14.21
C GLU A 172 8.30 -0.65 15.15
N PRO A 173 7.74 -0.07 16.23
CA PRO A 173 8.52 0.66 17.23
C PRO A 173 9.62 -0.20 17.86
N GLY A 174 10.79 0.38 18.13
CA GLY A 174 11.91 -0.31 18.76
C GLY A 174 12.86 -1.01 17.78
N THR A 175 12.59 -0.91 16.48
CA THR A 175 13.43 -1.49 15.42
C THR A 175 14.40 -0.48 14.79
N GLU A 176 14.38 0.79 15.23
CA GLU A 176 15.12 1.90 14.60
C GLU A 176 16.65 1.75 14.63
N ASN A 177 17.19 0.97 15.58
CA ASN A 177 18.63 0.76 15.73
C ASN A 177 19.11 -0.57 15.15
N LEU A 178 18.22 -1.38 14.58
CA LEU A 178 18.59 -2.64 13.95
C LEU A 178 19.20 -2.38 12.57
N SER A 179 20.17 -3.22 12.19
CA SER A 179 20.78 -3.16 10.85
C SER A 179 20.04 -4.01 9.82
N LYS A 180 19.14 -4.88 10.25
CA LYS A 180 18.31 -5.77 9.42
C LYS A 180 17.07 -6.23 10.22
N PRO A 181 16.01 -6.72 9.56
CA PRO A 181 14.87 -7.33 10.24
C PRO A 181 15.30 -8.54 11.08
N SER A 182 14.59 -8.82 12.18
CA SER A 182 14.93 -9.88 13.14
C SER A 182 14.83 -11.29 12.59
N PHE A 183 14.13 -11.46 11.46
CA PHE A 183 13.92 -12.73 10.77
C PHE A 183 14.94 -13.01 9.65
N TYR A 184 16.03 -12.25 9.60
CA TYR A 184 17.17 -12.45 8.70
C TYR A 184 18.46 -12.72 9.45
#